data_AF-A0AAV6KPV0-F1
#
_entry.id   AF-A0AAV6KPV0-F1
#
_cell.length_a   1.000
_cell.length_b   1.000
_cell.length_c   1.000
_cell.angle_alpha   90.00
_cell.angle_beta   90.00
_cell.angle_gamma   90.00
#
_symmetry.space_group_name_H-M   'P 1'
#
loop_
_entity.id
_entity.type
_entity.pdbx_description
1 polymer ?
#
loop_
_entity_poly.entity_id
_entity_poly.type
_entity_poly.pdbx_seq_one_letter_code
_entity_poly.pdbx_strand_id
1 'polypeptide(L)'
;MAPNRLHDLIMNDSDFSDSDNELELLEAIARYQEENGEGSSSLSQRRTVINRDTLGGQKRLFDDYFAELPSPNAADIARLLAVNESRGFPGMVGSLDCMHWKWKNCPAAWKGMYTGHVREPTIILEAVASYDLWIWHAFFGVPGANNDINVLERSPLFTELSQGRAPPINFNINGNEYDMGYYLTDGIYPQWATFVKTIPSPQGNKKKLFAQLQESARKDVERAFGVLQARFAIVRGPGQFWHRKTLKYIMRACIIMHNMIVEDERDHNGVANLDFDPLDHTPLVEVSHDRTTELMELIRQHHRIRDRASHSQLQADLIEHQWQMYSQS
;
A
#
# COMPACT_ATOMS: atom_id res chain seq x y z
N MET A 1 -30.44 -10.67 -57.06
CA MET A 1 -29.37 -11.38 -56.35
C MET A 1 -28.05 -10.69 -56.65
N ALA A 2 -27.46 -10.05 -55.64
CA ALA A 2 -26.06 -9.65 -55.61
C ALA A 2 -25.64 -9.76 -54.12
N PRO A 3 -24.57 -10.51 -53.78
CA PRO A 3 -24.25 -10.86 -52.40
C PRO A 3 -23.47 -9.75 -51.67
N ASN A 4 -23.74 -9.65 -50.36
CA ASN A 4 -23.13 -8.75 -49.39
C ASN A 4 -21.63 -9.03 -49.21
N ARG A 5 -20.76 -8.15 -49.70
CA ARG A 5 -19.29 -8.19 -49.55
C ARG A 5 -18.75 -7.73 -48.18
N LEU A 6 -19.58 -7.71 -47.14
CA LEU A 6 -19.12 -7.33 -45.79
C LEU A 6 -18.82 -8.54 -44.89
N HIS A 7 -19.35 -9.72 -45.24
CA HIS A 7 -19.15 -10.93 -44.43
C HIS A 7 -17.89 -11.73 -44.81
N ASP A 8 -17.36 -11.51 -46.02
CA ASP A 8 -16.15 -12.19 -46.52
C ASP A 8 -14.84 -11.48 -46.14
N LEU A 9 -14.91 -10.27 -45.56
CA LEU A 9 -13.72 -9.53 -45.13
C LEU A 9 -13.26 -9.88 -43.70
N ILE A 10 -14.05 -10.68 -42.96
CA ILE A 10 -13.80 -10.98 -41.54
C ILE A 10 -13.17 -12.38 -41.35
N MET A 11 -13.11 -13.21 -42.40
CA MET A 11 -12.78 -14.63 -42.28
C MET A 11 -11.50 -15.10 -42.98
N ASN A 12 -10.64 -14.21 -43.47
CA ASN A 12 -9.30 -14.57 -43.95
C ASN A 12 -8.32 -13.44 -43.63
N ASP A 13 -7.59 -13.58 -42.53
CA ASP A 13 -6.13 -13.69 -42.57
C ASP A 13 -5.59 -13.79 -41.13
N SER A 14 -5.19 -15.01 -40.80
CA SER A 14 -4.20 -15.29 -39.78
C SER A 14 -2.83 -14.83 -40.28
N ASP A 15 -2.26 -13.79 -39.68
CA ASP A 15 -0.85 -13.65 -39.26
C ASP A 15 -0.33 -12.20 -39.33
N PHE A 16 0.44 -11.82 -38.28
CA PHE A 16 1.29 -10.62 -38.08
C PHE A 16 0.55 -9.29 -37.73
N SER A 17 0.62 -8.81 -36.47
CA SER A 17 1.73 -8.04 -35.84
C SER A 17 1.67 -6.54 -36.13
N ASP A 18 1.07 -5.72 -35.25
CA ASP A 18 1.64 -4.48 -34.69
C ASP A 18 0.64 -3.79 -33.75
N SER A 19 1.06 -3.43 -32.53
CA SER A 19 0.24 -2.78 -31.50
C SER A 19 -0.09 -1.32 -31.80
N ASP A 20 0.55 -0.73 -32.81
CA ASP A 20 0.48 0.71 -33.07
C ASP A 20 -0.69 1.09 -34.00
N ASN A 21 -1.20 0.13 -34.78
CA ASN A 21 -2.34 0.35 -35.69
C ASN A 21 -3.69 0.45 -34.97
N GLU A 22 -3.82 -0.12 -33.76
CA GLU A 22 -5.07 -0.04 -33.00
C GLU A 22 -5.29 1.39 -32.44
N LEU A 23 -4.20 2.07 -32.10
CA LEU A 23 -4.23 3.45 -31.60
C LEU A 23 -4.54 4.45 -32.72
N GLU A 24 -3.96 4.28 -33.91
CA GLU A 24 -4.30 5.10 -35.09
C GLU A 24 -5.76 4.92 -35.53
N LEU A 25 -6.29 3.70 -35.46
CA LEU A 25 -7.70 3.43 -35.78
C LEU A 25 -8.65 4.11 -34.79
N LEU A 26 -8.30 4.11 -33.50
CA LEU A 26 -9.07 4.80 -32.47
C LEU A 26 -9.01 6.34 -32.62
N GLU A 27 -7.85 6.90 -32.97
CA GLU A 27 -7.73 8.33 -33.28
C GLU A 27 -8.54 8.73 -34.52
N ALA A 28 -8.55 7.88 -35.56
CA ALA A 28 -9.32 8.14 -36.78
C ALA A 28 -10.84 8.11 -36.50
N ILE A 29 -11.30 7.20 -35.64
CA ILE A 29 -12.72 7.14 -35.21
C ILE A 29 -13.09 8.38 -34.39
N ALA A 30 -12.20 8.85 -33.51
CA ALA A 30 -12.43 10.05 -32.71
C ALA A 30 -12.55 11.31 -33.60
N ARG A 31 -11.66 11.48 -34.58
CA ARG A 31 -11.71 12.60 -35.53
C ARG A 31 -12.96 12.57 -36.41
N TYR A 32 -13.39 11.38 -36.85
CA TYR A 32 -14.62 11.22 -37.64
C TYR A 32 -15.90 11.60 -36.85
N GLN A 33 -15.89 11.44 -35.53
CA GLN A 33 -17.01 11.82 -34.67
C GLN A 33 -17.04 13.32 -34.35
N GLU A 34 -15.88 13.99 -34.34
CA GLU A 34 -15.79 15.46 -34.19
C GLU A 34 -16.32 16.21 -35.42
N GLU A 35 -16.15 15.65 -36.62
CA GLU A 35 -16.52 16.33 -37.88
C GLU A 35 -18.01 16.21 -38.27
N ASN A 36 -18.78 15.27 -37.70
CA ASN A 36 -20.13 14.92 -38.19
C ASN A 36 -21.28 15.17 -37.18
N GLY A 37 -21.06 16.04 -36.18
CA GLY A 37 -22.00 16.27 -35.09
C GLY A 37 -23.09 17.34 -35.33
N GLU A 38 -24.00 17.18 -36.31
CA GLU A 38 -25.26 17.95 -36.33
C GLU A 38 -26.48 17.08 -36.67
N GLY A 39 -27.48 17.09 -35.77
CA GLY A 39 -28.87 16.81 -36.16
C GLY A 39 -29.70 15.86 -35.28
N SER A 40 -30.59 16.48 -34.49
CA SER A 40 -31.94 16.02 -34.13
C SER A 40 -32.21 15.29 -32.81
N SER A 41 -33.35 15.68 -32.25
CA SER A 41 -33.80 15.62 -30.86
C SER A 41 -34.52 14.32 -30.47
N SER A 42 -34.15 13.76 -29.32
CA SER A 42 -35.11 13.15 -28.39
C SER A 42 -34.55 13.25 -26.97
N LEU A 43 -35.41 13.59 -26.00
CA LEU A 43 -35.08 13.66 -24.57
C LEU A 43 -34.93 12.24 -24.01
N SER A 44 -33.89 11.54 -24.44
CA SER A 44 -33.28 10.46 -23.67
C SER A 44 -32.27 11.14 -22.75
N GLN A 45 -32.24 10.80 -21.45
CA GLN A 45 -31.17 11.25 -20.55
C GLN A 45 -29.83 10.93 -21.22
N ARG A 46 -29.19 11.94 -21.82
CA ARG A 46 -27.89 11.78 -22.47
C ARG A 46 -26.96 11.30 -21.37
N ARG A 47 -26.43 10.08 -21.51
CA ARG A 47 -25.34 9.58 -20.67
C ARG A 47 -24.27 10.66 -20.67
N THR A 48 -23.97 11.21 -19.49
CA THR A 48 -22.85 12.12 -19.33
C THR A 48 -21.59 11.37 -19.73
N VAL A 49 -20.93 11.81 -20.80
CA VAL A 49 -19.60 11.31 -21.14
C VAL A 49 -18.66 11.95 -20.13
N ILE A 50 -18.20 11.15 -19.16
CA ILE A 50 -17.12 11.55 -18.28
C ILE A 50 -15.84 11.37 -19.08
N ASN A 51 -15.19 12.46 -19.44
CA ASN A 51 -13.90 12.42 -20.12
C ASN A 51 -12.86 11.92 -19.09
N ARG A 52 -12.50 10.64 -19.20
CA ARG A 52 -11.55 9.99 -18.29
C ARG A 52 -10.18 10.06 -18.94
N ASP A 53 -9.22 10.69 -18.27
CA ASP A 53 -7.80 10.58 -18.62
C ASP A 53 -7.36 9.12 -18.48
N THR A 54 -7.56 8.38 -19.57
CA THR A 54 -7.39 6.92 -19.59
C THR A 54 -5.90 6.58 -19.54
N LEU A 55 -5.07 7.45 -20.10
CA LEU A 55 -3.62 7.25 -20.21
C LEU A 55 -2.92 7.60 -18.88
N GLY A 56 -3.26 8.73 -18.26
CA GLY A 56 -2.79 9.04 -16.90
C GLY A 56 -3.41 8.12 -15.85
N GLY A 57 -4.66 7.69 -16.05
CA GLY A 57 -5.29 6.64 -15.25
C GLY A 57 -4.55 5.31 -15.32
N GLN A 58 -4.20 4.84 -16.52
CA GLN A 58 -3.43 3.62 -16.72
C GLN A 58 -2.02 3.72 -16.17
N LYS A 59 -1.35 4.87 -16.33
CA LYS A 59 -0.02 5.11 -15.78
C LYS A 59 -0.03 5.06 -14.26
N ARG A 60 -0.93 5.78 -13.59
CA ARG A 60 -1.12 5.69 -12.14
C ARG A 60 -1.46 4.28 -11.70
N LEU A 61 -2.38 3.62 -12.41
CA LEU A 61 -2.72 2.23 -12.13
C LEU A 61 -1.46 1.35 -12.16
N PHE A 62 -0.63 1.50 -13.19
CA PHE A 62 0.58 0.69 -13.32
C PHE A 62 1.63 1.03 -12.27
N ASP A 63 2.00 2.30 -12.16
CA ASP A 63 3.08 2.78 -11.30
C ASP A 63 2.73 2.64 -9.80
N ASP A 64 1.48 2.94 -9.42
CA ASP A 64 1.06 2.96 -8.02
C ASP A 64 0.58 1.59 -7.53
N TYR A 65 0.06 0.73 -8.42
CA TYR A 65 -0.59 -0.52 -8.03
C TYR A 65 -0.03 -1.81 -8.66
N PHE A 66 0.43 -1.75 -9.91
CA PHE A 66 0.95 -2.93 -10.62
C PHE A 66 2.48 -3.00 -10.68
N ALA A 67 3.20 -1.99 -10.16
CA ALA A 67 4.63 -2.07 -9.91
C ALA A 67 4.95 -3.29 -9.03
N GLU A 68 6.10 -3.93 -9.25
CA GLU A 68 6.47 -5.14 -8.47
C GLU A 68 6.61 -4.84 -6.97
N LEU A 69 7.01 -3.61 -6.63
CA LEU A 69 7.15 -3.08 -5.28
C LEU A 69 6.63 -1.63 -5.26
N PRO A 70 5.30 -1.42 -5.23
CA PRO A 70 4.76 -0.07 -5.13
C PRO A 70 5.23 0.52 -3.80
N SER A 71 5.80 1.72 -3.86
CA SER A 71 6.31 2.45 -2.69
C SER A 71 5.61 3.81 -2.62
N PRO A 72 5.21 4.26 -1.43
CA PRO A 72 4.57 5.56 -1.27
C PRO A 72 5.49 6.67 -1.79
N ASN A 73 4.94 7.57 -2.60
CA ASN A 73 5.68 8.74 -3.09
C ASN A 73 5.75 9.83 -2.00
N ALA A 74 6.40 10.96 -2.30
CA ALA A 74 6.53 12.06 -1.33
C ALA A 74 5.19 12.62 -0.84
N ALA A 75 4.17 12.70 -1.71
CA ALA A 75 2.83 13.18 -1.34
C ALA A 75 2.12 12.18 -0.42
N ASP A 76 2.24 10.87 -0.71
CA ASP A 76 1.71 9.82 0.16
C ASP A 76 2.35 9.86 1.55
N ILE A 77 3.67 9.98 1.61
CA ILE A 77 4.41 10.09 2.87
C ILE A 77 3.98 11.35 3.64
N ALA A 78 3.93 12.52 3.00
CA ALA A 78 3.50 13.75 3.65
C ALA A 78 2.08 13.62 4.26
N ARG A 79 1.15 13.02 3.51
CA ARG A 79 -0.21 12.74 3.98
C ARG A 79 -0.24 11.80 5.18
N LEU A 80 0.52 10.69 5.13
CA LEU A 80 0.62 9.73 6.23
C LEU A 80 1.14 10.41 7.50
N LEU A 81 2.20 11.22 7.36
CA LEU A 81 2.81 11.94 8.48
C LEU A 81 1.83 12.95 9.11
N ALA A 82 1.17 13.77 8.30
CA ALA A 82 0.23 14.78 8.80
C ALA A 82 -0.95 14.14 9.57
N VAL A 83 -1.55 13.08 9.02
CA VAL A 83 -2.67 12.38 9.67
C VAL A 83 -2.24 11.69 10.95
N ASN A 84 -1.05 11.09 10.99
CA ASN A 84 -0.60 10.39 12.19
C ASN A 84 -0.06 11.34 13.27
N GLU A 85 0.53 12.47 12.88
CA GLU A 85 0.90 13.54 13.81
C GLU A 85 -0.34 14.09 14.53
N SER A 86 -1.44 14.37 13.81
CA SER A 86 -2.69 14.81 14.44
C SER A 86 -3.32 13.77 15.38
N ARG A 87 -2.88 12.50 15.27
CA ARG A 87 -3.29 11.38 16.14
C ARG A 87 -2.31 11.12 17.28
N GLY A 88 -1.26 11.94 17.43
CA GLY A 88 -0.24 11.79 18.48
C GLY A 88 0.89 10.83 18.16
N PHE A 89 1.12 10.55 16.88
CA PHE A 89 2.21 9.72 16.39
C PHE A 89 3.00 10.44 15.27
N PRO A 90 3.72 11.53 15.59
CA PRO A 90 4.59 12.20 14.61
C PRO A 90 5.63 11.22 14.08
N GLY A 91 5.86 11.18 12.76
CA GLY A 91 6.83 10.26 12.14
C GLY A 91 6.29 8.86 11.81
N MET A 92 5.05 8.52 12.21
CA MET A 92 4.45 7.23 11.90
C MET A 92 4.03 7.15 10.42
N VAL A 93 4.46 6.08 9.74
CA VAL A 93 4.09 5.79 8.33
C VAL A 93 3.03 4.69 8.19
N GLY A 94 2.66 4.02 9.28
CA GLY A 94 1.57 3.06 9.29
C GLY A 94 1.67 2.04 10.41
N SER A 95 0.73 1.11 10.42
CA SER A 95 0.73 -0.06 11.31
C SER A 95 1.07 -1.31 10.51
N LEU A 96 1.99 -2.14 11.02
CA LEU A 96 2.50 -3.34 10.37
C LEU A 96 2.02 -4.58 11.14
N ASP A 97 1.45 -5.53 10.41
CA ASP A 97 1.03 -6.81 10.97
C ASP A 97 0.89 -7.89 9.88
N CYS A 98 0.76 -9.15 10.31
CA CYS A 98 0.51 -10.30 9.46
C CYS A 98 -0.93 -10.81 9.61
N MET A 99 -1.56 -11.19 8.50
CA MET A 99 -2.78 -12.00 8.50
C MET A 99 -2.56 -13.38 7.88
N HIS A 100 -3.25 -14.38 8.43
CA HIS A 100 -3.25 -15.75 7.92
C HIS A 100 -4.47 -16.00 7.04
N TRP A 101 -4.27 -16.27 5.75
CA TRP A 101 -5.34 -16.68 4.84
C TRP A 101 -5.35 -18.21 4.67
N LYS A 102 -6.45 -18.86 5.05
CA LYS A 102 -6.59 -20.32 4.99
C LYS A 102 -6.47 -20.84 3.57
N TRP A 103 -5.76 -21.95 3.37
CA TRP A 103 -5.60 -22.62 2.08
C TRP A 103 -6.20 -24.02 2.12
N LYS A 104 -7.46 -24.12 1.67
CA LYS A 104 -8.25 -25.37 1.72
C LYS A 104 -7.63 -26.48 0.87
N ASN A 105 -7.23 -26.16 -0.35
CA ASN A 105 -6.67 -27.11 -1.30
C ASN A 105 -5.13 -27.13 -1.26
N CYS A 106 -4.53 -26.91 -0.08
CA CYS A 106 -3.10 -27.05 0.12
C CYS A 106 -2.65 -28.49 -0.20
N PRO A 107 -1.73 -28.71 -1.16
CA PRO A 107 -1.29 -30.06 -1.49
C PRO A 107 -0.63 -30.73 -0.29
N ALA A 108 -0.82 -32.05 -0.16
CA ALA A 108 -0.35 -32.83 1.00
C ALA A 108 1.15 -32.64 1.28
N ALA A 109 1.98 -32.59 0.23
CA ALA A 109 3.43 -32.38 0.32
C ALA A 109 3.83 -31.05 0.97
N TRP A 110 2.96 -30.03 0.93
CA TRP A 110 3.21 -28.70 1.47
C TRP A 110 2.49 -28.47 2.80
N LYS A 111 1.54 -29.34 3.16
CA LYS A 111 0.64 -29.16 4.31
C LYS A 111 1.38 -28.91 5.61
N GLY A 112 2.46 -29.64 5.87
CA GLY A 112 3.28 -29.47 7.08
C GLY A 112 3.87 -28.06 7.19
N MET A 113 4.50 -27.55 6.12
CA MET A 113 5.13 -26.23 6.11
C MET A 113 4.13 -25.07 6.19
N TYR A 114 2.89 -25.28 5.74
CA TYR A 114 1.84 -24.25 5.76
C TYR A 114 0.97 -24.31 7.03
N THR A 115 1.10 -25.36 7.85
CA THR A 115 0.33 -25.53 9.07
C THR A 115 1.15 -25.06 10.27
N GLY A 116 0.86 -23.86 10.76
CA GLY A 116 1.46 -23.30 11.97
C GLY A 116 0.56 -23.45 13.20
N HIS A 117 0.62 -22.44 14.06
CA HIS A 117 -0.18 -22.35 15.30
C HIS A 117 -1.71 -22.36 15.03
N VAL A 118 -2.14 -21.94 13.85
CA VAL A 118 -3.55 -21.97 13.38
C VAL A 118 -4.08 -23.41 13.20
N ARG A 119 -3.21 -24.43 13.19
CA ARG A 119 -3.53 -25.86 12.99
C ARG A 119 -4.21 -26.21 11.67
N GLU A 120 -4.28 -25.24 10.76
CA GLU A 120 -4.72 -25.41 9.38
C GLU A 120 -3.69 -24.79 8.42
N PRO A 121 -3.57 -25.28 7.18
CA PRO A 121 -2.69 -24.67 6.19
C PRO A 121 -3.12 -23.23 5.90
N THR A 122 -2.20 -22.29 6.08
CA THR A 122 -2.43 -20.86 5.82
C THR A 122 -1.27 -20.26 5.03
N ILE A 123 -1.57 -19.23 4.25
CA ILE A 123 -0.58 -18.39 3.57
C ILE A 123 -0.62 -17.01 4.24
N ILE A 124 0.54 -16.48 4.59
CA ILE A 124 0.65 -15.21 5.29
C ILE A 124 0.67 -14.06 4.28
N LEU A 125 -0.08 -13.00 4.61
CA LEU A 125 0.04 -11.64 4.07
C LEU A 125 0.61 -10.76 5.19
N GLU A 126 1.81 -10.21 5.01
CA GLU A 126 2.27 -9.05 5.77
C GLU A 126 1.79 -7.78 5.07
N ALA A 127 1.32 -6.78 5.82
CA ALA A 127 0.91 -5.51 5.25
C ALA A 127 1.24 -4.34 6.16
N VAL A 128 1.47 -3.17 5.56
CA VAL A 128 1.41 -1.89 6.26
C VAL A 128 0.16 -1.15 5.82
N ALA A 129 -0.65 -0.73 6.79
CA ALA A 129 -1.85 0.05 6.53
C ALA A 129 -1.89 1.36 7.30
N SER A 130 -2.49 2.37 6.67
CA SER A 130 -2.83 3.66 7.26
C SER A 130 -4.20 3.64 7.94
N TYR A 131 -4.49 4.72 8.66
CA TYR A 131 -5.79 4.94 9.31
C TYR A 131 -6.97 4.75 8.36
N ASP A 132 -6.91 5.32 7.18
CA ASP A 132 -7.97 5.27 6.18
C ASP A 132 -7.98 3.98 5.34
N LEU A 133 -7.41 2.89 5.87
CA LEU A 133 -7.44 1.53 5.31
C LEU A 133 -6.55 1.31 4.08
N TRP A 134 -5.77 2.30 3.65
CA TRP A 134 -4.90 2.14 2.49
C TRP A 134 -3.68 1.28 2.84
N ILE A 135 -3.48 0.24 2.03
CA ILE A 135 -2.41 -0.75 2.19
C ILE A 135 -1.32 -0.40 1.21
N TRP A 136 -0.26 0.26 1.68
CA TRP A 136 0.81 0.72 0.81
C TRP A 136 1.98 -0.25 0.70
N HIS A 137 2.09 -1.20 1.65
CA HIS A 137 2.99 -2.33 1.56
C HIS A 137 2.22 -3.63 1.74
N ALA A 138 2.53 -4.63 0.91
CA ALA A 138 1.96 -5.96 0.99
C ALA A 138 2.95 -7.03 0.53
N PHE A 139 3.22 -8.00 1.39
CA PHE A 139 4.08 -9.16 1.10
C PHE A 139 3.33 -10.46 1.35
N PHE A 140 2.96 -11.15 0.27
CA PHE A 140 2.12 -12.36 0.32
C PHE A 140 2.84 -13.60 -0.22
N GLY A 141 2.60 -14.74 0.44
CA GLY A 141 3.02 -16.05 -0.07
C GLY A 141 3.87 -16.86 0.90
N VAL A 142 4.14 -16.33 2.10
CA VAL A 142 4.94 -17.00 3.12
C VAL A 142 4.12 -18.13 3.77
N PRO A 143 4.72 -19.31 4.02
CA PRO A 143 4.00 -20.41 4.66
C PRO A 143 3.54 -20.08 6.08
N GLY A 144 2.33 -20.52 6.45
CA GLY A 144 1.68 -20.27 7.73
C GLY A 144 2.35 -20.83 8.99
N ALA A 145 3.40 -21.66 8.85
CA ALA A 145 4.22 -22.07 9.99
C ALA A 145 5.26 -21.01 10.42
N ASN A 146 5.45 -19.95 9.63
CA ASN A 146 6.33 -18.84 10.00
C ASN A 146 5.62 -17.90 10.98
N ASN A 147 6.38 -17.26 11.85
CA ASN A 147 5.92 -16.12 12.65
C ASN A 147 6.25 -14.80 11.95
N ASP A 148 5.80 -13.69 12.50
CA ASP A 148 5.99 -12.35 11.95
C ASP A 148 7.47 -11.99 11.75
N ILE A 149 8.36 -12.39 12.67
CA ILE A 149 9.79 -12.13 12.54
C ILE A 149 10.36 -12.83 11.31
N ASN A 150 10.01 -14.10 11.09
CA ASN A 150 10.46 -14.88 9.94
C ASN A 150 9.89 -14.33 8.62
N VAL A 151 8.71 -13.71 8.66
CA VAL A 151 8.10 -13.04 7.50
C VAL A 151 8.87 -11.75 7.21
N LEU A 152 9.11 -10.94 8.24
CA LEU A 152 9.84 -9.68 8.17
C LEU A 152 11.25 -9.83 7.59
N GLU A 153 11.98 -10.87 7.99
CA GLU A 153 13.33 -11.14 7.47
C GLU A 153 13.37 -11.40 5.95
N ARG A 154 12.23 -11.77 5.36
CA ARG A 154 12.08 -12.03 3.91
C ARG A 154 11.35 -10.91 3.19
N SER A 155 10.82 -9.94 3.94
CA SER A 155 9.97 -8.88 3.43
C SER A 155 10.80 -7.82 2.68
N PRO A 156 10.29 -7.29 1.55
CA PRO A 156 10.89 -6.13 0.90
C PRO A 156 10.55 -4.79 1.58
N LEU A 157 9.90 -4.79 2.75
CA LEU A 157 9.43 -3.57 3.44
C LEU A 157 10.50 -2.48 3.56
N PHE A 158 11.76 -2.87 3.81
CA PHE A 158 12.86 -1.94 4.00
C PHE A 158 13.74 -1.75 2.76
N THR A 159 13.38 -2.30 1.61
CA THR A 159 14.23 -2.25 0.40
C THR A 159 14.57 -0.83 -0.01
N GLU A 160 13.57 0.05 -0.19
CA GLU A 160 13.80 1.44 -0.60
C GLU A 160 14.55 2.25 0.47
N LEU A 161 14.26 1.99 1.75
CA LEU A 161 14.94 2.66 2.87
C LEU A 161 16.42 2.25 2.96
N SER A 162 16.71 0.96 2.88
CA SER A 162 18.07 0.42 2.86
C SER A 162 18.89 0.85 1.64
N GLN A 163 18.22 1.13 0.53
CA GLN A 163 18.83 1.64 -0.70
C GLN A 163 18.96 3.17 -0.73
N GLY A 164 18.39 3.88 0.25
CA GLY A 164 18.40 5.34 0.29
C GLY A 164 17.52 5.99 -0.78
N ARG A 165 16.51 5.26 -1.28
CA ARG A 165 15.55 5.72 -2.29
C ARG A 165 14.19 6.09 -1.71
N ALA A 166 13.91 5.72 -0.46
CA ALA A 166 12.70 6.13 0.24
C ALA A 166 12.60 7.67 0.32
N PRO A 167 11.40 8.26 0.19
CA PRO A 167 11.22 9.70 0.39
C PRO A 167 11.73 10.15 1.76
N PRO A 168 12.35 11.34 1.86
CA PRO A 168 12.88 11.84 3.12
C PRO A 168 11.73 12.12 4.10
N ILE A 169 11.95 11.77 5.37
CA ILE A 169 11.04 12.04 6.48
C ILE A 169 11.82 12.85 7.49
N ASN A 170 11.26 13.92 8.04
CA ASN A 170 11.86 14.66 9.15
C ASN A 170 10.76 15.03 10.14
N PHE A 171 10.99 14.76 11.42
CA PHE A 171 10.08 15.17 12.50
C PHE A 171 10.87 15.40 13.80
N ASN A 172 10.29 16.18 14.71
CA ASN A 172 10.89 16.48 16.00
C ASN A 172 9.95 16.05 17.13
N ILE A 173 10.49 15.38 18.14
CA ILE A 173 9.76 15.03 19.36
C ILE A 173 10.62 15.40 20.56
N ASN A 174 10.08 16.24 21.46
CA ASN A 174 10.76 16.71 22.67
C ASN A 174 12.16 17.32 22.42
N GLY A 175 12.38 17.97 21.27
CA GLY A 175 13.67 18.57 20.92
C GLY A 175 14.65 17.62 20.24
N ASN A 176 14.31 16.34 20.07
CA ASN A 176 15.11 15.37 19.31
C ASN A 176 14.60 15.28 17.87
N GLU A 177 15.52 15.37 16.92
CA GLU A 177 15.24 15.25 15.48
C GLU A 177 15.38 13.80 15.02
N TYR A 178 14.45 13.40 14.16
CA TYR A 178 14.42 12.07 13.53
C TYR A 178 14.22 12.22 12.03
N ASP A 179 15.00 11.46 11.28
CA ASP A 179 15.00 11.51 9.81
C ASP A 179 14.47 10.21 9.16
N MET A 180 13.86 9.34 9.97
CA MET A 180 13.39 8.03 9.56
C MET A 180 12.02 7.74 10.16
N GLY A 181 11.03 7.52 9.30
CA GLY A 181 9.69 7.14 9.73
C GLY A 181 9.66 5.77 10.41
N TYR A 182 8.61 5.53 11.20
CA TYR A 182 8.44 4.28 11.93
C TYR A 182 7.06 3.66 11.75
N TYR A 183 6.97 2.38 12.06
CA TYR A 183 5.76 1.57 12.02
C TYR A 183 5.31 1.21 13.43
N LEU A 184 4.01 1.21 13.67
CA LEU A 184 3.45 0.59 14.87
C LEU A 184 3.40 -0.91 14.69
N THR A 185 3.96 -1.63 15.65
CA THR A 185 4.01 -3.10 15.66
C THR A 185 3.60 -3.65 17.02
N ASP A 186 3.38 -4.95 17.10
CA ASP A 186 3.12 -5.61 18.38
C ASP A 186 4.42 -5.88 19.18
N GLY A 187 4.28 -6.66 20.26
CA GLY A 187 5.37 -7.01 21.15
C GLY A 187 6.39 -8.01 20.61
N ILE A 188 6.15 -8.72 19.51
CA ILE A 188 7.07 -9.77 19.01
C ILE A 188 8.12 -9.23 18.03
N TYR A 189 7.88 -8.10 17.38
CA TYR A 189 8.84 -7.46 16.48
C TYR A 189 10.15 -7.06 17.20
N PRO A 190 11.30 -6.95 16.51
CA PRO A 190 12.55 -6.56 17.14
C PRO A 190 12.57 -5.08 17.55
N GLN A 191 13.51 -4.70 18.42
CA GLN A 191 13.70 -3.32 18.87
C GLN A 191 14.52 -2.52 17.84
N TRP A 192 13.94 -2.29 16.67
CA TRP A 192 14.53 -1.51 15.59
C TRP A 192 14.10 -0.05 15.66
N ALA A 193 14.93 0.86 15.16
CA ALA A 193 14.64 2.30 15.16
C ALA A 193 13.39 2.63 14.33
N THR A 194 13.08 1.81 13.32
CA THR A 194 11.87 1.91 12.51
C THR A 194 10.62 1.33 13.18
N PHE A 195 10.70 0.76 14.38
CA PHE A 195 9.54 0.16 15.05
C PHE A 195 9.22 0.82 16.38
N VAL A 196 7.94 1.12 16.55
CA VAL A 196 7.37 1.52 17.84
C VAL A 196 6.41 0.43 18.29
N LYS A 197 6.90 -0.36 19.24
CA LYS A 197 6.19 -1.52 19.78
C LYS A 197 5.29 -1.13 20.95
N THR A 198 4.27 -1.94 21.17
CA THR A 198 3.52 -1.93 22.44
C THR A 198 4.44 -2.24 23.62
N ILE A 199 4.23 -1.58 24.76
CA ILE A 199 4.95 -1.86 26.01
C ILE A 199 4.25 -3.03 26.73
N PRO A 200 4.89 -4.20 26.90
CA PRO A 200 4.29 -5.30 27.64
C PRO A 200 4.18 -4.93 29.12
N SER A 201 3.02 -5.19 29.73
CA SER A 201 2.76 -4.97 31.16
C SER A 201 3.16 -3.55 31.65
N PRO A 202 2.60 -2.48 31.05
CA PRO A 202 3.05 -1.12 31.28
C PRO A 202 2.88 -0.68 32.74
N GLN A 203 3.96 -0.15 33.32
CA GLN A 203 4.00 0.35 34.69
C GLN A 203 3.96 1.89 34.72
N GLY A 204 3.09 2.43 35.58
CA GLY A 204 2.85 3.88 35.69
C GLY A 204 1.88 4.42 34.63
N ASN A 205 1.30 5.60 34.90
CA ASN A 205 0.21 6.16 34.11
C ASN A 205 0.65 6.53 32.68
N LYS A 206 1.84 7.11 32.51
CA LYS A 206 2.36 7.48 31.18
C LYS A 206 2.48 6.28 30.24
N LYS A 207 3.10 5.19 30.72
CA LYS A 207 3.30 3.97 29.91
C LYS A 207 1.98 3.25 29.64
N LYS A 208 1.03 3.26 30.59
CA LYS A 208 -0.31 2.69 30.39
C LYS A 208 -1.09 3.44 29.31
N LEU A 209 -1.07 4.78 29.37
CA LEU A 209 -1.68 5.63 28.35
C LEU A 209 -1.04 5.38 26.98
N PHE A 210 0.29 5.41 26.90
CA PHE A 210 1.01 5.15 25.66
C PHE A 210 0.67 3.78 25.07
N ALA A 211 0.69 2.72 25.89
CA ALA A 211 0.35 1.37 25.43
C ALA A 211 -1.08 1.32 24.87
N GLN A 212 -2.05 1.95 25.55
CA GLN A 212 -3.43 2.01 25.08
C GLN A 212 -3.57 2.77 23.74
N LEU A 213 -2.93 3.92 23.62
CA LEU A 213 -2.96 4.72 22.39
C LEU A 213 -2.27 3.99 21.23
N GLN A 214 -1.10 3.40 21.49
CA GLN A 214 -0.34 2.64 20.51
C GLN A 214 -1.11 1.41 20.04
N GLU A 215 -1.70 0.63 20.96
CA GLU A 215 -2.52 -0.54 20.61
C GLU A 215 -3.77 -0.13 19.82
N SER A 216 -4.37 1.02 20.16
CA SER A 216 -5.54 1.55 19.45
C SER A 216 -5.19 1.97 18.02
N ALA A 217 -4.07 2.66 17.81
CA ALA A 217 -3.63 3.05 16.48
C ALA A 217 -3.11 1.86 15.67
N ARG A 218 -2.43 0.89 16.30
CA ARG A 218 -1.97 -0.34 15.66
C ARG A 218 -3.12 -1.15 15.07
N LYS A 219 -4.33 -1.06 15.61
CA LYS A 219 -5.53 -1.71 15.04
C LYS A 219 -5.93 -1.20 13.65
N ASP A 220 -5.30 -0.16 13.12
CA ASP A 220 -5.56 0.31 11.76
C ASP A 220 -5.31 -0.80 10.71
N VAL A 221 -4.24 -1.59 10.83
CA VAL A 221 -3.95 -2.72 9.91
C VAL A 221 -4.88 -3.91 10.15
N GLU A 222 -5.23 -4.22 11.40
CA GLU A 222 -6.24 -5.24 11.71
C GLU A 222 -7.60 -4.85 11.10
N ARG A 223 -7.96 -3.57 11.16
CA ARG A 223 -9.16 -3.02 10.51
C ARG A 223 -9.07 -3.11 8.98
N ALA A 224 -7.92 -2.79 8.39
CA ALA A 224 -7.70 -2.93 6.95
C ALA A 224 -7.89 -4.39 6.50
N PHE A 225 -7.36 -5.37 7.24
CA PHE A 225 -7.59 -6.79 6.98
C PHE A 225 -9.07 -7.18 7.09
N GLY A 226 -9.75 -6.72 8.14
CA GLY A 226 -11.19 -6.97 8.33
C GLY A 226 -12.03 -6.42 7.18
N VAL A 227 -11.73 -5.20 6.71
CA VAL A 227 -12.44 -4.59 5.57
C VAL A 227 -12.09 -5.30 4.25
N LEU A 228 -10.83 -5.66 4.02
CA LEU A 228 -10.40 -6.43 2.85
C LEU A 228 -11.15 -7.77 2.77
N GLN A 229 -11.25 -8.49 3.88
CA GLN A 229 -12.03 -9.73 3.97
C GLN A 229 -13.53 -9.49 3.79
N ALA A 230 -14.08 -8.39 4.33
CA ALA A 230 -15.50 -8.08 4.18
C ALA A 230 -15.87 -7.71 2.73
N ARG A 231 -15.01 -6.95 2.04
CA ARG A 231 -15.20 -6.51 0.65
C ARG A 231 -15.11 -7.68 -0.33
N PHE A 232 -14.14 -8.58 -0.14
CA PHE A 232 -13.85 -9.65 -1.09
C PHE A 232 -14.18 -11.02 -0.51
N ALA A 233 -15.33 -11.59 -0.90
CA ALA A 233 -15.77 -12.91 -0.47
C ALA A 233 -14.71 -14.01 -0.74
N ILE A 234 -13.91 -13.86 -1.79
CA ILE A 234 -12.81 -14.78 -2.12
C ILE A 234 -11.69 -14.76 -1.06
N VAL A 235 -11.44 -13.61 -0.41
CA VAL A 235 -10.45 -13.47 0.68
C VAL A 235 -11.08 -13.83 2.04
N ARG A 236 -12.38 -13.58 2.22
CA ARG A 236 -13.13 -13.99 3.42
C ARG A 236 -13.10 -15.50 3.63
N GLY A 237 -13.33 -16.24 2.56
CA GLY A 237 -13.32 -17.70 2.56
C GLY A 237 -11.90 -18.28 2.43
N PRO A 238 -11.72 -19.58 2.68
CA PRO A 238 -10.45 -20.25 2.40
C PRO A 238 -10.11 -20.20 0.90
N GLY A 239 -8.86 -19.95 0.56
CA GLY A 239 -8.34 -20.10 -0.79
C GLY A 239 -8.52 -21.53 -1.30
N GLN A 240 -9.22 -21.68 -2.41
CA GLN A 240 -9.58 -23.01 -2.98
C GLN A 240 -8.71 -23.40 -4.18
N PHE A 241 -7.81 -22.53 -4.62
CA PHE A 241 -6.93 -22.84 -5.74
C PHE A 241 -5.73 -23.67 -5.31
N TRP A 242 -5.29 -24.59 -6.16
CA TRP A 242 -4.17 -25.50 -5.89
C TRP A 242 -2.79 -24.84 -6.08
N HIS A 243 -2.72 -23.79 -6.88
CA HIS A 243 -1.45 -23.16 -7.23
C HIS A 243 -1.23 -21.87 -6.43
N ARG A 244 -0.08 -21.80 -5.74
CA ARG A 244 0.36 -20.61 -4.99
C ARG A 244 0.38 -19.35 -5.85
N LYS A 245 0.77 -19.47 -7.11
CA LYS A 245 0.82 -18.36 -8.07
C LYS A 245 -0.57 -17.73 -8.27
N THR A 246 -1.61 -18.55 -8.43
CA THR A 246 -3.00 -18.08 -8.54
C THR A 246 -3.47 -17.38 -7.27
N LEU A 247 -3.18 -17.95 -6.09
CA LEU A 247 -3.52 -17.33 -4.81
C LEU A 247 -2.83 -15.97 -4.63
N LYS A 248 -1.56 -15.85 -5.07
CA LYS A 248 -0.82 -14.59 -5.08
C LYS A 248 -1.49 -13.53 -5.96
N TYR A 249 -1.91 -13.90 -7.17
CA TYR A 249 -2.62 -12.97 -8.04
C TYR A 249 -3.98 -12.55 -7.49
N ILE A 250 -4.73 -13.47 -6.88
CA ILE A 250 -6.01 -13.15 -6.22
C ILE A 250 -5.80 -12.12 -5.12
N MET A 251 -4.86 -12.38 -4.20
CA MET A 251 -4.58 -11.48 -3.09
C MET A 251 -4.14 -10.10 -3.60
N ARG A 252 -3.20 -10.07 -4.55
CA ARG A 252 -2.72 -8.82 -5.15
C ARG A 252 -3.86 -8.03 -5.80
N ALA A 253 -4.68 -8.68 -6.62
CA ALA A 253 -5.83 -8.03 -7.26
C ALA A 253 -6.82 -7.46 -6.24
N CYS A 254 -7.09 -8.18 -5.14
CA CYS A 254 -7.98 -7.70 -4.08
C CYS A 254 -7.41 -6.46 -3.37
N ILE A 255 -6.10 -6.41 -3.11
CA ILE A 255 -5.44 -5.25 -2.49
C ILE A 255 -5.48 -4.04 -3.44
N ILE A 256 -5.20 -4.23 -4.72
CA ILE A 256 -5.27 -3.15 -5.73
C ILE A 256 -6.69 -2.58 -5.79
N MET A 257 -7.69 -3.44 -5.99
CA MET A 257 -9.09 -2.99 -6.02
C MET A 257 -9.53 -2.35 -4.70
N HIS A 258 -9.06 -2.85 -3.56
CA HIS A 258 -9.31 -2.26 -2.25
C HIS A 258 -8.79 -0.82 -2.17
N ASN A 259 -7.54 -0.59 -2.55
CA ASN A 259 -6.94 0.74 -2.50
C ASN A 259 -7.57 1.69 -3.52
N MET A 260 -7.92 1.22 -4.72
CA MET A 260 -8.67 2.03 -5.69
C MET A 260 -10.00 2.53 -5.09
N ILE A 261 -10.71 1.68 -4.35
CA ILE A 261 -11.95 2.08 -3.66
C ILE A 261 -11.65 3.05 -2.52
N VAL A 262 -10.60 2.80 -1.72
CA VAL A 262 -10.20 3.72 -0.63
C VAL A 262 -9.88 5.11 -1.18
N GLU A 263 -9.16 5.21 -2.29
CA GLU A 263 -8.82 6.48 -2.93
C GLU A 263 -10.04 7.19 -3.50
N ASP A 264 -10.90 6.48 -4.23
CA ASP A 264 -12.16 7.05 -4.72
C ASP A 264 -13.03 7.59 -3.56
N GLU A 265 -13.15 6.85 -2.46
CA GLU A 265 -13.92 7.27 -1.28
C GLU A 265 -13.27 8.44 -0.51
N ARG A 266 -11.95 8.64 -0.61
CA ARG A 266 -11.25 9.79 0.02
C ARG A 266 -11.66 11.11 -0.65
N ASP A 267 -11.67 11.14 -1.98
CA ASP A 267 -11.99 12.35 -2.76
C ASP A 267 -13.43 12.81 -2.52
N HIS A 268 -14.35 11.89 -2.21
CA HIS A 268 -15.75 12.19 -1.93
C HIS A 268 -16.03 12.60 -0.47
N ASN A 269 -15.17 12.21 0.49
CA ASN A 269 -15.42 12.44 1.92
C ASN A 269 -14.86 13.74 2.47
N GLY A 270 -14.28 14.61 1.63
CA GLY A 270 -13.96 15.99 1.97
C GLY A 270 -13.26 16.12 3.33
N VAL A 271 -12.22 15.31 3.58
CA VAL A 271 -11.28 15.65 4.65
C VAL A 271 -10.78 17.03 4.27
N ALA A 272 -11.24 18.03 5.02
CA ALA A 272 -11.01 19.43 4.74
C ALA A 272 -9.57 19.62 4.29
N ASN A 273 -9.40 20.36 3.19
CA ASN A 273 -8.14 21.00 2.86
C ASN A 273 -7.52 21.47 4.18
N LEU A 274 -6.53 20.73 4.68
CA LEU A 274 -5.46 21.38 5.41
C LEU A 274 -4.89 22.28 4.34
N ASP A 275 -5.23 23.57 4.39
CA ASP A 275 -4.82 24.58 3.42
C ASP A 275 -3.30 24.47 3.23
N PHE A 276 -2.91 23.69 2.24
CA PHE A 276 -1.54 23.46 1.88
C PHE A 276 -1.25 24.48 0.80
N ASP A 277 -0.71 25.61 1.24
CA ASP A 277 0.01 26.48 0.33
C ASP A 277 1.23 25.67 -0.14
N PRO A 278 1.32 25.31 -1.43
CA PRO A 278 2.48 24.60 -1.93
C PRO A 278 3.67 25.52 -1.70
N LEU A 279 4.54 25.18 -0.76
CA LEU A 279 5.80 25.88 -0.62
C LEU A 279 6.49 25.84 -1.98
N ASP A 280 6.57 27.04 -2.56
CA ASP A 280 7.10 27.33 -3.87
C ASP A 280 8.52 26.74 -3.99
N HIS A 281 8.76 26.05 -5.10
CA HIS A 281 10.04 25.46 -5.52
C HIS A 281 10.52 24.21 -4.76
N THR A 282 9.88 23.07 -5.02
CA THR A 282 10.64 21.81 -5.14
C THR A 282 11.17 21.73 -6.57
N PRO A 283 12.49 21.69 -6.81
CA PRO A 283 12.99 21.38 -8.13
C PRO A 283 12.48 19.98 -8.50
N LEU A 284 12.00 19.82 -9.73
CA LEU A 284 11.78 18.50 -10.32
C LEU A 284 13.11 17.74 -10.23
N VAL A 285 13.26 16.92 -9.20
CA VAL A 285 14.40 16.02 -9.09
C VAL A 285 14.13 14.92 -10.10
N GLU A 286 14.91 14.94 -11.20
CA GLU A 286 15.00 13.81 -12.10
C GLU A 286 15.28 12.55 -11.27
N VAL A 287 14.36 11.58 -11.35
CA VAL A 287 14.54 10.26 -10.78
C VAL A 287 15.68 9.59 -11.55
N SER A 288 16.90 9.77 -11.04
CA SER A 288 18.09 9.11 -11.55
C SER A 288 17.95 7.60 -11.35
N HIS A 289 17.84 6.88 -12.47
CA HIS A 289 17.72 5.42 -12.52
C HIS A 289 19.07 4.69 -12.48
N ASP A 290 20.15 5.29 -11.96
CA ASP A 290 21.49 4.68 -12.05
C ASP A 290 22.41 5.00 -10.87
N ARG A 291 22.00 4.63 -9.65
CA ARG A 291 22.95 4.48 -8.54
C ARG A 291 22.78 3.14 -7.85
N THR A 292 23.70 2.22 -8.15
CA THR A 292 24.03 1.13 -7.24
C THR A 292 24.56 1.77 -5.96
N THR A 293 23.75 1.79 -4.89
CA THR A 293 24.19 2.24 -3.57
C THR A 293 25.45 1.46 -3.18
N GLU A 294 26.54 2.17 -2.86
CA GLU A 294 27.78 1.53 -2.45
C GLU A 294 27.52 0.59 -1.26
N LEU A 295 28.15 -0.58 -1.25
CA LEU A 295 27.93 -1.61 -0.24
C LEU A 295 28.04 -1.07 1.20
N MET A 296 28.96 -0.12 1.43
CA MET A 296 29.14 0.52 2.74
C MET A 296 27.93 1.36 3.15
N GLU A 297 27.32 2.08 2.21
CA GLU A 297 26.14 2.88 2.48
C GLU A 297 24.92 1.98 2.76
N LEU A 298 24.77 0.89 2.01
CA LEU A 298 23.74 -0.12 2.30
C LEU A 298 23.93 -0.73 3.70
N ILE A 299 25.16 -1.09 4.09
CA ILE A 299 25.46 -1.60 5.43
C ILE A 299 25.12 -0.55 6.50
N ARG A 300 25.48 0.72 6.27
CA ARG A 300 25.18 1.83 7.17
C ARG A 300 23.67 2.00 7.36
N GLN A 301 22.88 2.00 6.28
CA GLN A 301 21.42 2.13 6.37
C GLN A 301 20.81 0.95 7.13
N HIS A 302 21.27 -0.28 6.89
CA HIS A 302 20.81 -1.44 7.66
C HIS A 302 21.10 -1.32 9.16
N HIS A 303 22.27 -0.79 9.54
CA HIS A 303 22.58 -0.52 10.95
C HIS A 303 21.67 0.54 11.55
N ARG A 304 21.37 1.61 10.81
CA ARG A 304 20.46 2.68 11.27
C ARG A 304 19.04 2.17 11.49
N ILE A 305 18.49 1.43 10.52
CA ILE A 305 17.14 0.83 10.60
C ILE A 305 17.02 0.00 11.87
N ARG A 306 18.05 -0.78 12.21
CA ARG A 306 18.04 -1.74 13.32
C ARG A 306 18.60 -1.17 14.63
N ASP A 307 18.85 0.14 14.71
CA ASP A 307 19.51 0.73 15.87
C ASP A 307 18.62 0.72 17.13
N ARG A 308 19.10 0.02 18.16
CA ARG A 308 18.34 -0.20 19.40
C ARG A 308 18.34 1.02 20.31
N ALA A 309 19.39 1.84 20.25
CA ALA A 309 19.46 3.07 21.04
C ALA A 309 18.40 4.07 20.54
N SER A 310 18.36 4.29 19.22
CA SER A 310 17.37 5.14 18.55
C SER A 310 15.94 4.64 18.79
N HIS A 311 15.69 3.32 18.72
CA HIS A 311 14.41 2.74 19.12
C HIS A 311 13.98 3.15 20.54
N SER A 312 14.90 3.02 21.50
CA SER A 312 14.60 3.28 22.92
C SER A 312 14.37 4.77 23.17
N GLN A 313 15.14 5.63 22.51
CA GLN A 313 14.99 7.09 22.58
C GLN A 313 13.64 7.52 21.99
N LEU A 314 13.34 7.10 20.75
CA LEU A 314 12.08 7.41 20.08
C LEU A 314 10.86 6.97 20.90
N GLN A 315 10.90 5.75 21.46
CA GLN A 315 9.81 5.27 22.30
C GLN A 315 9.66 6.10 23.58
N ALA A 316 10.76 6.48 24.24
CA ALA A 316 10.72 7.35 25.42
C ALA A 316 10.13 8.72 25.08
N ASP A 317 10.51 9.30 23.94
CA ASP A 317 10.03 10.60 23.52
C ASP A 317 8.55 10.59 23.16
N LEU A 318 8.07 9.55 22.47
CA LEU A 318 6.64 9.37 22.18
C LEU A 318 5.80 9.19 23.45
N ILE A 319 6.30 8.46 24.45
CA ILE A 319 5.61 8.30 25.74
C ILE A 319 5.41 9.67 26.41
N GLU A 320 6.45 10.51 26.41
CA GLU A 320 6.37 11.84 27.03
C GLU A 320 5.47 12.78 26.21
N HIS A 321 5.62 12.77 24.89
CA HIS A 321 4.83 13.59 23.98
C HIS A 321 3.33 13.32 24.14
N GLN A 322 2.91 12.06 24.13
CA GLN A 322 1.50 11.69 24.30
C GLN A 322 0.98 12.05 25.69
N TRP A 323 1.81 11.95 26.72
CA TRP A 323 1.43 12.36 28.07
C TRP A 323 1.20 13.87 28.16
N GLN A 324 2.05 14.67 27.51
CA GLN A 324 1.90 16.12 27.46
C GLN A 324 0.62 16.53 26.74
N MET A 325 0.35 15.94 25.57
CA MET A 325 -0.90 16.20 24.84
C MET A 325 -2.14 15.86 25.67
N TYR A 326 -2.14 14.70 26.33
CA TYR A 326 -3.24 14.28 27.20
C TYR A 326 -3.45 15.23 28.39
N SER A 327 -2.37 15.78 28.94
CA SER A 327 -2.45 16.71 30.08
C SER A 327 -2.94 18.11 29.69
N GLN A 328 -2.93 18.44 28.40
CA GLN A 328 -3.37 19.72 27.84
C GLN A 328 -4.79 19.66 27.25
N SER A 329 -5.38 18.46 27.14
CA SER A 329 -6.73 18.20 26.62
C SER A 329 -7.79 18.24 27.72
#